data_AF-A0A5C8UT93-F1
#
_entry.id   AF-A0A5C8UT93-F1
#
_cell.length_a   1.000
_cell.length_b   1.000
_cell.length_c   1.000
_cell.angle_alpha   90.00
_cell.angle_beta   90.00
_cell.angle_gamma   90.00
#
_symmetry.space_group_name_H-M   'P 1'
#
loop_
_entity.id
_entity.type
_entity.pdbx_description
1 polymer ?
#
loop_
_entity_poly.entity_id
_entity_poly.type
_entity_poly.pdbx_seq_one_letter_code
_entity_poly.pdbx_strand_id
1 'polypeptide(L)'
;MNEALWALGRGTGVVALLLLTVSVVLGIVTRSGRPLLGLPRFSVTLVHRNSSLLASVFLVIHIVSLFFDSYAQLRVVDFFVPFLGAAKPFWLGLGTLALDLMLAIIVTSLLRRWIGRRVFRVVHWFTYALWPVALAHSIGNGSDGTSVWFLALALASVVLVAVAVAWRVSANFIEFGNARKGETR
;
A
#
# COMPACT_ATOMS: atom_id res chain seq x y z
N MET A 1 -24.66 -16.44 -3.28
CA MET A 1 -23.26 -16.32 -3.75
C MET A 1 -22.80 -14.86 -3.82
N ASN A 2 -23.61 -13.94 -4.35
CA ASN A 2 -23.21 -12.53 -4.52
C ASN A 2 -22.91 -11.80 -3.20
N GLU A 3 -23.70 -12.01 -2.14
CA GLU A 3 -23.43 -11.35 -0.84
C GLU A 3 -22.11 -11.78 -0.20
N ALA A 4 -21.73 -13.05 -0.37
CA ALA A 4 -20.46 -13.57 0.16
C ALA A 4 -19.26 -12.98 -0.60
N LEU A 5 -19.33 -12.91 -1.93
CA LEU A 5 -18.30 -12.27 -2.76
C LEU A 5 -18.19 -10.77 -2.49
N TRP A 6 -19.33 -10.10 -2.33
CA TRP A 6 -19.38 -8.69 -1.96
C TRP A 6 -18.75 -8.45 -0.58
N ALA A 7 -19.13 -9.24 0.43
CA ALA A 7 -18.58 -9.12 1.79
C ALA A 7 -17.08 -9.44 1.82
N LEU A 8 -16.65 -10.45 1.06
CA LEU A 8 -15.25 -10.84 0.92
C LEU A 8 -14.45 -9.72 0.23
N GLY A 9 -14.93 -9.20 -0.90
CA GLY A 9 -14.32 -8.08 -1.62
C GLY A 9 -14.20 -6.83 -0.74
N ARG A 10 -15.27 -6.47 -0.04
CA ARG A 10 -15.26 -5.36 0.93
C ARG A 10 -14.23 -5.56 2.04
N GLY A 11 -14.29 -6.70 2.74
CA GLY A 11 -13.41 -6.97 3.87
C GLY A 11 -11.94 -7.04 3.48
N THR A 12 -11.64 -7.72 2.37
CA THR A 12 -10.27 -7.87 1.87
C THR A 12 -9.67 -6.55 1.37
N GLY A 13 -10.50 -5.66 0.79
CA GLY A 13 -10.07 -4.31 0.42
C GLY A 13 -9.65 -3.45 1.62
N VAL A 14 -10.44 -3.48 2.71
CA VAL A 14 -10.11 -2.77 3.96
C VAL A 14 -8.82 -3.32 4.59
N VAL A 15 -8.69 -4.65 4.65
CA VAL A 15 -7.49 -5.30 5.20
C VAL A 15 -6.25 -5.00 4.35
N ALA A 16 -6.38 -5.02 3.01
CA ALA A 16 -5.29 -4.65 2.10
C ALA A 16 -4.82 -3.20 2.35
N LEU A 17 -5.75 -2.25 2.52
CA LEU A 17 -5.42 -0.85 2.84
C LEU A 17 -4.68 -0.72 4.17
N LEU A 18 -5.14 -1.41 5.22
CA LEU A 18 -4.47 -1.40 6.53
C LEU A 18 -3.06 -1.98 6.45
N LEU A 19 -2.89 -3.13 5.80
CA LEU A 19 -1.58 -3.76 5.62
C LEU A 19 -0.64 -2.90 4.77
N LEU A 20 -1.16 -2.23 3.75
CA LEU A 20 -0.40 -1.27 2.95
C LEU A 20 0.05 -0.07 3.80
N THR A 21 -0.84 0.50 4.62
CA THR A 21 -0.52 1.57 5.57
C THR A 21 0.61 1.15 6.51
N VAL A 22 0.49 -0.03 7.14
CA VAL A 22 1.53 -0.59 8.02
C VAL A 22 2.84 -0.79 7.27
N SER A 23 2.78 -1.33 6.04
CA SER A 23 3.97 -1.53 5.21
C SER A 23 4.69 -0.20 4.92
N VAL A 24 3.97 0.86 4.56
CA VAL A 24 4.56 2.20 4.30
C VAL A 24 5.23 2.76 5.56
N VAL A 25 4.56 2.69 6.71
CA VAL A 25 5.11 3.16 7.99
C VAL A 25 6.38 2.38 8.34
N LEU A 26 6.35 1.04 8.26
CA LEU A 26 7.52 0.21 8.55
C LEU A 26 8.63 0.41 7.50
N GLY A 27 8.30 0.69 6.24
CA GLY A 27 9.26 1.03 5.19
C GLY A 27 10.02 2.32 5.49
N ILE A 28 9.37 3.30 6.12
CA ILE A 28 10.03 4.50 6.64
C ILE A 28 10.93 4.16 7.83
N VAL A 29 10.39 3.41 8.80
CA VAL A 29 11.10 3.06 10.03
C VAL A 29 12.38 2.27 9.74
N THR A 30 12.32 1.28 8.85
CA THR A 30 13.48 0.43 8.51
C THR A 30 14.64 1.20 7.89
N ARG A 31 14.41 2.41 7.36
CA ARG A 31 15.46 3.28 6.83
C ARG A 31 16.21 4.05 7.93
N SER A 32 15.60 4.16 9.12
CA SER A 32 16.19 4.84 10.26
C SER A 32 17.33 4.02 10.89
N GLY A 33 18.36 4.73 11.33
CA GLY A 33 19.42 4.23 12.19
C GLY A 33 18.98 4.04 13.65
N ARG A 34 17.72 4.28 14.01
CA ARG A 34 17.23 4.09 15.39
C ARG A 34 16.43 2.78 15.52
N PRO A 35 16.54 2.05 16.65
CA PRO A 35 15.65 0.93 16.94
C PRO A 35 14.21 1.43 17.17
N LEU A 36 13.22 0.65 16.72
CA LEU A 36 11.80 0.96 16.95
C LEU A 36 11.32 0.16 18.17
N LEU A 37 10.86 0.83 19.23
CA LEU A 37 10.18 0.20 20.37
C LEU A 37 10.95 -1.00 20.97
N GLY A 38 12.29 -0.95 21.00
CA GLY A 38 13.13 -2.05 21.49
C GLY A 38 13.24 -3.26 20.54
N LEU A 39 12.59 -3.24 19.38
CA LEU A 39 12.70 -4.32 18.39
C LEU A 39 14.00 -4.24 17.59
N PRO A 40 14.67 -5.39 17.35
CA PRO A 40 15.77 -5.46 16.40
C PRO A 40 15.33 -5.05 15.00
N ARG A 41 16.21 -4.37 14.25
CA ARG A 41 15.91 -3.90 12.88
C ARG A 41 15.53 -5.04 11.92
N PHE A 42 16.10 -6.22 12.13
CA PHE A 42 15.75 -7.42 11.36
C PHE A 42 14.26 -7.75 11.50
N SER A 43 13.72 -7.69 12.73
CA SER A 43 12.31 -7.94 13.01
C SER A 43 11.41 -6.92 12.31
N VAL A 44 11.75 -5.63 12.36
CA VAL A 44 10.99 -4.58 11.66
C VAL A 44 10.99 -4.83 10.13
N THR A 45 12.14 -5.22 9.58
CA THR A 45 12.27 -5.56 8.15
C THR A 45 11.44 -6.78 7.78
N LEU A 46 11.40 -7.80 8.66
CA LEU A 46 10.59 -8.98 8.47
C LEU A 46 9.09 -8.65 8.48
N VAL A 47 8.64 -7.82 9.43
CA VAL A 47 7.23 -7.39 9.51
C VAL A 47 6.85 -6.51 8.31
N HIS A 48 7.73 -5.63 7.84
CA HIS A 48 7.52 -4.86 6.59
C HIS A 48 7.34 -5.80 5.38
N ARG A 49 8.20 -6.82 5.25
CA ARG A 49 8.10 -7.79 4.16
C ARG A 49 6.81 -8.61 4.26
N ASN A 50 6.48 -9.12 5.44
CA ASN A 50 5.29 -9.93 5.65
C ASN A 50 4.00 -9.13 5.44
N SER A 51 3.93 -7.89 5.95
CA SER A 51 2.78 -6.99 5.71
C SER A 51 2.62 -6.66 4.23
N SER A 52 3.70 -6.40 3.51
CA SER A 52 3.65 -6.16 2.06
C SER A 52 3.15 -7.37 1.27
N LEU A 53 3.61 -8.58 1.63
CA LEU A 53 3.17 -9.82 1.01
C LEU A 53 1.69 -10.09 1.29
N LEU A 54 1.26 -9.93 2.55
CA LEU A 54 -0.15 -10.08 2.91
C LEU A 54 -1.01 -9.03 2.21
N ALA A 55 -0.59 -7.76 2.14
CA ALA A 55 -1.31 -6.72 1.40
C ALA A 55 -1.51 -7.13 -0.07
N SER A 56 -0.49 -7.72 -0.70
CA SER A 56 -0.56 -8.20 -2.07
C SER A 56 -1.55 -9.36 -2.22
N VAL A 57 -1.55 -10.32 -1.29
CA VAL A 57 -2.51 -11.44 -1.28
C VAL A 57 -3.95 -10.95 -1.09
N PHE A 58 -4.19 -10.09 -0.11
CA PHE A 58 -5.52 -9.52 0.13
C PHE A 58 -6.00 -8.66 -1.04
N LEU A 59 -5.11 -7.95 -1.73
CA LEU A 59 -5.43 -7.23 -2.97
C LEU A 59 -5.86 -8.19 -4.08
N VAL A 60 -5.16 -9.32 -4.27
CA VAL A 60 -5.57 -10.34 -5.26
C VAL A 60 -6.95 -10.89 -4.92
N ILE A 61 -7.20 -11.24 -3.65
CA ILE A 61 -8.52 -11.74 -3.23
C ILE A 61 -9.60 -10.67 -3.46
N HIS A 62 -9.32 -9.40 -3.15
CA HIS A 62 -10.23 -8.28 -3.39
C HIS A 62 -10.62 -8.17 -4.87
N ILE A 63 -9.64 -8.15 -5.77
CA ILE A 63 -9.83 -8.04 -7.23
C ILE A 63 -10.60 -9.24 -7.78
N VAL A 64 -10.21 -10.45 -7.40
CA VAL A 64 -10.87 -11.68 -7.85
C VAL A 64 -12.31 -11.73 -7.36
N SER A 65 -12.56 -11.34 -6.10
CA SER A 65 -13.93 -11.29 -5.55
C SER A 65 -14.80 -10.30 -6.31
N LEU A 66 -14.27 -9.11 -6.63
CA LEU A 66 -14.98 -8.09 -7.41
C LEU A 66 -15.22 -8.53 -8.86
N PHE A 67 -14.30 -9.27 -9.48
CA PHE A 67 -14.47 -9.77 -10.84
C PHE A 67 -15.66 -10.73 -10.97
N PHE A 68 -15.89 -11.56 -9.95
CA PHE A 68 -17.03 -12.47 -9.90
C PHE A 68 -18.29 -11.87 -9.28
N ASP A 69 -18.23 -10.63 -8.79
CA ASP A 69 -19.39 -9.92 -8.26
C ASP A 69 -20.14 -9.20 -9.37
N SER A 70 -21.37 -9.67 -9.66
CA SER A 70 -22.25 -9.07 -10.66
C SER A 70 -22.58 -7.59 -10.37
N TYR A 71 -22.49 -7.14 -9.12
CA TYR A 71 -22.74 -5.73 -8.76
C TYR A 71 -21.60 -4.80 -9.17
N ALA A 72 -20.38 -5.33 -9.34
CA ALA A 72 -19.21 -4.52 -9.67
C ALA A 72 -19.17 -4.10 -11.15
N GLN A 73 -19.94 -4.78 -12.03
CA GLN A 73 -20.06 -4.49 -13.47
C GLN A 73 -18.70 -4.32 -14.19
N LEU A 74 -17.68 -5.07 -13.76
CA LEU A 74 -16.32 -4.97 -14.27
C LEU A 74 -16.14 -5.76 -15.56
N ARG A 75 -15.40 -5.18 -16.50
CA ARG A 75 -14.88 -5.86 -17.69
C ARG A 75 -13.40 -6.13 -17.51
N VAL A 76 -12.87 -7.10 -18.24
CA VAL A 76 -11.44 -7.46 -18.22
C VAL A 76 -10.53 -6.26 -18.51
N VAL A 77 -10.94 -5.34 -19.39
CA VAL A 77 -10.17 -4.13 -19.72
C VAL A 77 -10.01 -3.18 -18.54
N ASP A 78 -10.96 -3.16 -17.60
CA ASP A 78 -10.98 -2.21 -16.48
C ASP A 78 -9.88 -2.54 -15.45
N PHE A 79 -9.25 -3.71 -15.52
CA PHE A 79 -8.10 -4.11 -14.68
C PHE A 79 -6.75 -3.63 -15.21
N PHE A 80 -6.68 -3.18 -16.47
CA PHE A 80 -5.41 -2.81 -17.12
C PHE A 80 -5.39 -1.37 -17.62
N VAL A 81 -6.56 -0.76 -17.85
CA VAL A 81 -6.65 0.61 -18.35
C VAL A 81 -7.49 1.44 -17.38
N PRO A 82 -6.88 2.39 -16.66
CA PRO A 82 -7.62 3.20 -15.71
C PRO A 82 -8.63 4.10 -16.42
N PHE A 83 -9.73 4.40 -15.74
CA PHE A 83 -10.77 5.36 -16.15
C PHE A 83 -11.69 4.94 -17.31
N LEU A 84 -11.58 3.70 -17.82
CA LEU A 84 -12.49 3.17 -18.86
C LEU A 84 -13.77 2.53 -18.32
N GLY A 85 -13.90 2.37 -17.00
CA GLY A 85 -15.05 1.73 -16.37
C GLY A 85 -16.37 2.45 -16.63
N ALA A 86 -17.44 1.68 -16.87
CA ALA A 86 -18.77 2.24 -17.06
C ALA A 86 -19.36 2.83 -15.76
N ALA A 87 -19.09 2.18 -14.62
CA ALA A 87 -19.53 2.63 -13.31
C ALA A 87 -18.42 3.44 -12.60
N LYS A 88 -18.72 4.69 -12.21
CA LYS A 88 -17.82 5.59 -11.47
C LYS A 88 -16.37 5.60 -12.01
N PRO A 89 -16.15 6.00 -13.28
CA PRO A 89 -14.88 5.83 -13.99
C PRO A 89 -13.67 6.41 -13.24
N PHE A 90 -13.84 7.56 -12.60
CA PHE A 90 -12.78 8.19 -11.82
C PHE A 90 -12.32 7.30 -10.65
N TRP A 91 -13.25 6.90 -9.78
CA TRP A 91 -12.94 6.11 -8.59
C TRP A 91 -12.46 4.71 -8.95
N LEU A 92 -13.09 4.06 -9.92
CA LEU A 92 -12.62 2.76 -10.41
C LEU A 92 -11.21 2.88 -11.00
N GLY A 93 -10.96 3.91 -11.82
CA GLY A 93 -9.65 4.14 -12.42
C GLY A 93 -8.53 4.39 -11.42
N LEU A 94 -8.81 4.99 -10.26
CA LEU A 94 -7.84 5.05 -9.16
C LEU A 94 -7.51 3.66 -8.60
N GLY A 95 -8.47 2.74 -8.56
CA GLY A 95 -8.24 1.35 -8.17
C GLY A 95 -7.34 0.61 -9.16
N THR A 96 -7.61 0.78 -10.46
CA THR A 96 -6.76 0.25 -11.54
C THR A 96 -5.35 0.84 -11.48
N LEU A 97 -5.22 2.16 -11.32
CA LEU A 97 -3.92 2.82 -11.19
C LEU A 97 -3.16 2.31 -9.95
N ALA A 98 -3.84 2.10 -8.82
CA ALA A 98 -3.23 1.50 -7.63
C ALA A 98 -2.74 0.07 -7.91
N LEU A 99 -3.52 -0.74 -8.63
CA LEU A 99 -3.10 -2.08 -9.06
C LEU A 99 -1.84 -2.03 -9.93
N ASP A 100 -1.79 -1.14 -10.92
CA ASP A 100 -0.64 -0.98 -11.82
C ASP A 100 0.63 -0.58 -11.05
N LEU A 101 0.51 0.40 -10.16
CA LEU A 101 1.60 0.84 -9.29
C LEU A 101 2.07 -0.30 -8.37
N MET A 102 1.15 -1.02 -7.75
CA MET A 102 1.46 -2.16 -6.89
C MET A 102 2.19 -3.26 -7.68
N LEU A 103 1.72 -3.59 -8.88
CA LEU A 103 2.34 -4.59 -9.74
C LEU A 103 3.77 -4.18 -10.12
N ALA A 104 3.97 -2.92 -10.53
CA ALA A 104 5.30 -2.39 -10.83
C ALA A 104 6.25 -2.50 -9.62
N ILE A 105 5.77 -2.17 -8.41
CA ILE A 105 6.55 -2.26 -7.17
C ILE A 105 6.88 -3.72 -6.83
N ILE A 106 5.92 -4.66 -6.95
CA ILE A 106 6.15 -6.08 -6.67
C ILE A 106 7.18 -6.66 -7.65
N VAL A 107 6.95 -6.47 -8.96
CA VAL A 107 7.83 -7.01 -10.01
C VAL A 107 9.24 -6.49 -9.84
N THR A 108 9.43 -5.19 -9.64
CA THR A 108 10.76 -4.62 -9.42
C THR A 108 11.40 -5.06 -8.10
N SER A 109 10.61 -5.33 -7.06
CA SER A 109 11.11 -5.87 -5.79
C SER A 109 11.61 -7.31 -5.90
N LEU A 110 10.94 -8.13 -6.72
CA LEU A 110 11.35 -9.50 -7.04
C LEU A 110 12.61 -9.49 -7.92
N LEU A 111 12.65 -8.62 -8.91
CA LEU A 111 13.77 -8.48 -9.86
C LEU A 111 14.90 -7.58 -9.35
N ARG A 112 14.89 -7.15 -8.09
CA ARG A 112 15.87 -6.19 -7.53
C ARG A 112 17.33 -6.58 -7.71
N ARG A 113 17.63 -7.88 -7.82
CA ARG A 113 18.99 -8.40 -8.04
C ARG A 113 19.48 -8.17 -9.48
N TRP A 114 18.58 -8.00 -10.44
CA TRP A 114 18.85 -7.92 -11.87
C TRP A 114 18.82 -6.48 -12.38
N ILE A 115 17.86 -5.67 -11.93
CA ILE A 115 17.64 -4.30 -12.43
C ILE A 115 18.52 -3.23 -11.74
N GLY A 116 19.31 -3.63 -10.75
CA GLY A 116 20.19 -2.73 -10.00
C GLY A 116 19.47 -1.86 -8.96
N ARG A 117 20.25 -1.27 -8.04
CA ARG A 117 19.72 -0.54 -6.87
C ARG A 117 19.02 0.78 -7.22
N ARG A 118 19.39 1.41 -8.33
CA ARG A 118 18.84 2.72 -8.74
C ARG A 118 17.41 2.57 -9.24
N VAL A 119 17.17 1.67 -10.20
CA VAL A 119 15.85 1.41 -10.76
C VAL A 119 14.89 0.94 -9.67
N PHE A 120 15.31 -0.04 -8.87
CA PHE A 120 14.53 -0.51 -7.73
C PHE A 120 14.13 0.64 -6.79
N ARG A 121 15.07 1.54 -6.45
CA ARG A 121 14.77 2.67 -5.55
C ARG A 121 13.75 3.63 -6.15
N VAL A 122 13.91 4.00 -7.43
CA VAL A 122 12.98 4.92 -8.11
C VAL A 122 11.58 4.33 -8.15
N VAL A 123 11.44 3.08 -8.56
CA VAL A 123 10.12 2.43 -8.64
C VAL A 123 9.52 2.24 -7.25
N HIS A 124 10.31 1.81 -6.27
CA HIS A 124 9.82 1.62 -4.91
C HIS A 124 9.38 2.93 -4.23
N TRP A 125 9.88 4.10 -4.66
CA TRP A 125 9.38 5.39 -4.18
C TRP A 125 7.93 5.67 -4.60
N PHE A 126 7.44 5.06 -5.67
CA PHE A 126 6.03 5.18 -6.04
C PHE A 126 5.08 4.58 -5.00
N THR A 127 5.58 3.83 -4.00
CA THR A 127 4.75 3.43 -2.84
C THR A 127 4.12 4.63 -2.13
N TYR A 128 4.80 5.79 -2.13
CA TYR A 128 4.26 7.04 -1.59
C TYR A 128 3.09 7.61 -2.39
N ALA A 129 3.00 7.30 -3.69
CA ALA A 129 1.88 7.67 -4.55
C ALA A 129 0.78 6.59 -4.55
N LEU A 130 1.16 5.31 -4.51
CA LEU A 130 0.25 4.17 -4.43
C LEU A 130 -0.70 4.28 -3.23
N TRP A 131 -0.16 4.55 -2.04
CA TRP A 131 -0.96 4.59 -0.80
C TRP A 131 -2.10 5.62 -0.84
N PRO A 132 -1.88 6.91 -1.15
CA PRO A 132 -2.97 7.89 -1.21
C PRO A 132 -3.95 7.60 -2.36
N VAL A 133 -3.49 7.06 -3.49
CA VAL A 133 -4.37 6.63 -4.60
C VAL A 133 -5.30 5.50 -4.14
N ALA A 134 -4.78 4.49 -3.44
CA ALA A 134 -5.56 3.39 -2.90
C ALA A 134 -6.56 3.85 -1.81
N LEU A 135 -6.16 4.79 -0.96
CA LEU A 135 -7.04 5.40 0.05
C LEU A 135 -8.18 6.17 -0.61
N ALA A 136 -7.87 7.02 -1.60
CA ALA A 136 -8.87 7.78 -2.35
C ALA A 136 -9.86 6.86 -3.06
N HIS A 137 -9.36 5.83 -3.76
CA HIS A 137 -10.21 4.78 -4.36
C HIS A 137 -11.17 4.17 -3.34
N SER A 138 -10.67 3.82 -2.15
CA SER A 138 -11.47 3.16 -1.12
C SER A 138 -12.59 4.07 -0.57
N ILE A 139 -12.32 5.37 -0.39
CA ILE A 139 -13.31 6.36 0.05
C ILE A 139 -14.41 6.56 -1.00
N GLY A 140 -14.05 6.68 -2.28
CA GLY A 140 -15.02 7.05 -3.32
C GLY A 140 -15.72 5.88 -4.02
N ASN A 141 -15.07 4.72 -4.08
CA ASN A 141 -15.64 3.51 -4.69
C ASN A 141 -16.25 2.54 -3.68
N GLY A 142 -15.78 2.57 -2.42
CA GLY A 142 -16.25 1.65 -1.38
C GLY A 142 -17.72 1.90 -1.00
N SER A 143 -18.47 0.81 -0.80
CA SER A 143 -19.88 0.84 -0.36
C SER A 143 -20.07 1.67 0.91
N ASP A 144 -19.10 1.61 1.82
CA ASP A 144 -19.07 2.32 3.10
C ASP A 144 -17.95 3.36 3.16
N GLY A 145 -17.41 3.80 2.02
CA GLY A 145 -16.23 4.66 1.96
C GLY A 145 -16.37 6.01 2.67
N THR A 146 -17.61 6.46 2.91
CA THR A 146 -17.94 7.68 3.66
C THR A 146 -18.63 7.41 4.99
N SER A 147 -18.72 6.15 5.41
CA SER A 147 -19.24 5.79 6.74
C SER A 147 -18.30 6.28 7.85
N VAL A 148 -18.86 6.60 9.02
CA VAL A 148 -18.07 7.14 10.15
C VAL A 148 -16.92 6.22 10.56
N TRP A 149 -17.17 4.91 10.62
CA TRP A 149 -16.13 3.94 11.02
C TRP A 149 -14.99 3.89 9.99
N PHE A 150 -15.30 3.93 8.70
CA PHE A 150 -14.28 3.89 7.66
C PHE A 150 -13.50 5.19 7.60
N LEU A 151 -14.17 6.34 7.74
CA LEU A 151 -13.50 7.64 7.80
C LEU A 151 -12.58 7.77 9.03
N ALA A 152 -12.98 7.22 10.18
CA ALA A 152 -12.11 7.16 11.36
C ALA A 152 -10.85 6.31 11.09
N LEU A 153 -11.00 5.15 10.43
CA LEU A 153 -9.89 4.29 10.02
C LEU A 153 -8.98 5.00 8.99
N ALA A 154 -9.57 5.68 8.01
CA ALA A 154 -8.85 6.45 7.00
C ALA A 154 -8.06 7.59 7.65
N LEU A 155 -8.68 8.35 8.55
CA LEU A 155 -8.02 9.42 9.31
C LEU A 155 -6.86 8.89 10.14
N ALA A 156 -7.07 7.79 10.88
CA ALA A 156 -6.00 7.16 11.65
C ALA A 156 -4.82 6.74 10.74
N SER A 157 -5.12 6.16 9.58
CA SER A 157 -4.10 5.78 8.60
C SER A 157 -3.33 6.99 8.06
N VAL A 158 -4.03 8.09 7.74
CA VAL A 158 -3.43 9.37 7.33
C VAL A 158 -2.52 9.93 8.42
N VAL A 159 -2.98 9.97 9.67
CA VAL A 159 -2.18 10.48 10.79
C VAL A 159 -0.92 9.62 10.97
N LEU A 160 -1.04 8.29 10.93
CA LEU A 160 0.11 7.38 11.07
C LEU A 160 1.16 7.61 9.97
N VAL A 161 0.72 7.68 8.71
CA VAL A 161 1.63 7.92 7.58
C VAL A 161 2.23 9.33 7.63
N ALA A 162 1.42 10.35 7.94
CA ALA A 162 1.89 11.73 8.05
C ALA A 162 2.93 11.90 9.16
N VAL A 163 2.72 11.31 10.33
CA VAL A 163 3.71 11.30 11.43
C VAL A 163 4.99 10.60 11.00
N ALA A 164 4.89 9.45 10.34
CA ALA A 164 6.07 8.73 9.85
C ALA A 164 6.85 9.55 8.80
N VAL A 165 6.15 10.19 7.87
CA VAL A 165 6.76 11.06 6.84
C VAL A 165 7.38 12.30 7.47
N ALA A 166 6.69 12.98 8.39
CA ALA A 166 7.20 14.13 9.12
C ALA A 166 8.47 13.77 9.90
N TRP A 167 8.49 12.60 10.54
CA TRP A 167 9.69 12.09 11.19
C TRP A 167 10.83 11.83 10.19
N ARG A 168 10.54 11.23 9.03
CA ARG A 168 11.52 10.96 7.96
C ARG A 168 12.21 12.23 7.45
N VAL A 169 11.49 13.34 7.36
CA VAL A 169 12.04 14.62 6.86
C VAL A 169 12.60 15.50 7.98
N SER A 170 12.40 15.14 9.24
CA SER A 170 12.93 15.88 10.37
C SER A 170 14.46 15.79 10.48
N ALA A 171 15.10 16.80 11.06
CA ALA A 171 16.54 16.81 11.33
C ALA A 171 16.99 15.65 12.24
N ASN A 172 16.07 15.05 12.99
CA ASN A 172 16.34 13.92 13.87
C ASN A 172 16.43 12.57 13.13
N PHE A 173 16.15 12.54 11.82
CA PHE A 173 16.20 11.32 11.03
C PHE A 173 17.64 10.98 10.64
N ILE A 174 18.22 10.00 11.32
CA ILE A 174 19.53 9.47 10.99
C ILE A 174 19.34 8.31 10.02
N GLU A 175 19.76 8.44 8.77
CA GLU A 175 19.78 7.30 7.85
C GLU A 175 20.78 6.25 8.34
N PHE A 176 20.40 4.97 8.29
CA PHE A 176 21.25 3.86 8.72
C PHE A 176 22.66 3.87 8.09
N GLY A 177 22.76 4.27 6.80
CA GLY A 177 24.05 4.36 6.10
C GLY A 177 25.02 5.38 6.71
N ASN A 178 24.50 6.43 7.35
CA ASN A 178 25.30 7.47 8.00
C ASN A 178 25.70 7.05 9.43
N ALA A 179 24.80 6.40 10.18
CA ALA A 179 25.09 5.88 11.52
C ALA A 179 26.30 4.92 11.52
N ARG A 180 26.33 3.97 10.58
CA ARG A 180 27.44 3.00 10.45
C ARG A 180 28.80 3.65 10.14
N LYS A 181 28.80 4.78 9.42
CA LYS A 181 30.04 5.54 9.12
C LYS A 181 30.55 6.33 10.32
N GLY A 182 29.67 6.69 11.25
CA GLY A 182 30.03 7.38 12.49
C GLY A 182 30.66 6.46 13.54
N GLU A 183 30.25 5.19 13.62
CA GLU A 183 30.81 4.18 14.54
C GLU A 183 32.19 3.65 14.12
N THR A 184 32.63 3.93 12.90
CA THR A 184 33.91 3.43 12.33
C THR A 184 35.00 4.49 12.28
N ARG A 185 34.79 5.66 12.89
CA ARG A 185 35.77 6.72 13.11
C ARG A 185 36.07 6.83 14.60
#